data_AF-A0A5A7WNJ7-F1
#
_entry.id   AF-A0A5A7WNJ7-F1
#
_cell.length_a   1.000
_cell.length_b   1.000
_cell.length_c   1.000
_cell.angle_alpha   90.00
_cell.angle_beta   90.00
_cell.angle_gamma   90.00
#
_symmetry.space_group_name_H-M   'P 1'
#
loop_
_entity.id
_entity.type
_entity.pdbx_description
1 polymer ?
#
loop_
_entity_poly.entity_id
_entity_poly.type
_entity_poly.pdbx_seq_one_letter_code
_entity_poly.pdbx_strand_id
1 'polypeptide(L)'
;MTETLGLIGSGMIGSALARLAVEAGLDVVVSNSRGPDTLSALVDELGLQARAGTPAEAAEADLIVAAIPLNAYRLLSPAELAGKTVIDTTNYYPQRDGRIPELDAAESTSSALVQRHLSDSRVVKAFNNIDFRRLLTLTLPFGAPARSALPIAGDEAAAKAEVADLLDLLGYDATDIGTLADSWRSEPGTPVYCLPYFPGRAPEGVSPHEAFRWFFETPGVPVSASRVKDLTDNAVRVPAGGKLSDAEAALAGFDAMQPSGLA
;
A
#
# COMPACT_ATOMS: atom_id res chain seq x y z
N MET A 1 19.33 -6.06 8.80
CA MET A 1 18.67 -4.93 8.11
C MET A 1 18.15 -5.48 6.80
N THR A 2 17.02 -4.98 6.31
CA THR A 2 16.48 -5.38 5.00
C THR A 2 17.44 -4.94 3.90
N GLU A 3 17.92 -5.88 3.09
CA GLU A 3 18.78 -5.60 1.93
C GLU A 3 17.98 -5.77 0.63
N THR A 4 17.07 -6.74 0.60
CA THR A 4 16.17 -6.98 -0.55
C THR A 4 14.69 -6.81 -0.16
N LEU A 5 13.96 -6.01 -0.96
CA LEU A 5 12.50 -5.86 -0.87
C LEU A 5 11.80 -6.63 -1.99
N GLY A 6 10.93 -7.57 -1.63
CA GLY A 6 10.11 -8.32 -2.58
C GLY A 6 8.74 -7.67 -2.74
N LEU A 7 8.31 -7.38 -3.97
CA LEU A 7 6.99 -6.82 -4.25
C LEU A 7 6.13 -7.82 -5.02
N ILE A 8 5.03 -8.22 -4.40
CA ILE A 8 3.96 -9.00 -5.04
C ILE A 8 2.86 -8.01 -5.44
N GLY A 9 2.83 -7.66 -6.72
CA GLY A 9 1.95 -6.65 -7.28
C GLY A 9 2.74 -5.43 -7.78
N SER A 10 2.53 -5.07 -9.04
CA SER A 10 3.22 -3.98 -9.73
C SER A 10 2.30 -2.82 -10.12
N GLY A 11 1.15 -2.70 -9.47
CA GLY A 11 0.24 -1.57 -9.68
C GLY A 11 0.80 -0.26 -9.11
N MET A 12 -0.05 0.77 -8.99
CA MET A 12 0.40 2.12 -8.60
C MET A 12 1.22 2.16 -7.29
N ILE A 13 0.78 1.44 -6.24
CA ILE A 13 1.48 1.40 -4.95
C ILE A 13 2.75 0.56 -5.02
N GLY A 14 2.69 -0.65 -5.59
CA GLY A 14 3.87 -1.51 -5.71
C GLY A 14 4.98 -0.86 -6.53
N SER A 15 4.63 -0.31 -7.68
CA SER A 15 5.57 0.43 -8.53
C SER A 15 6.15 1.68 -7.84
N ALA A 16 5.36 2.40 -7.03
CA ALA A 16 5.86 3.53 -6.24
C ALA A 16 6.86 3.07 -5.17
N LEU A 17 6.55 2.01 -4.42
CA LEU A 17 7.43 1.47 -3.40
C LEU A 17 8.73 0.90 -4.00
N ALA A 18 8.67 0.28 -5.18
CA ALA A 18 9.87 -0.16 -5.89
C ALA A 18 10.82 1.00 -6.20
N ARG A 19 10.29 2.14 -6.66
CA ARG A 19 11.09 3.36 -6.91
C ARG A 19 11.74 3.89 -5.64
N LEU A 20 10.95 4.01 -4.57
CA LEU A 20 11.46 4.51 -3.29
C LEU A 20 12.52 3.57 -2.69
N ALA A 21 12.32 2.25 -2.81
CA ALA A 21 13.26 1.25 -2.32
C ALA A 21 14.60 1.31 -3.05
N VAL A 22 14.58 1.40 -4.40
CA VAL A 22 15.80 1.59 -5.20
C VAL A 22 16.49 2.92 -4.87
N GLU A 23 15.73 4.01 -4.76
CA GLU A 23 16.29 5.32 -4.39
C GLU A 23 16.95 5.29 -2.99
N ALA A 24 16.40 4.49 -2.08
CA ALA A 24 16.97 4.26 -0.75
C ALA A 24 18.11 3.22 -0.73
N GLY A 25 18.46 2.64 -1.89
CA GLY A 25 19.60 1.75 -2.08
C GLY A 25 19.31 0.25 -1.83
N LEU A 26 18.05 -0.16 -1.77
CA LEU A 26 17.67 -1.57 -1.65
C LEU A 26 17.69 -2.29 -3.00
N ASP A 27 17.99 -3.58 -2.97
CA ASP A 27 17.70 -4.48 -4.09
C ASP A 27 16.20 -4.80 -4.10
N VAL A 28 15.61 -4.87 -5.29
CA VAL A 28 14.16 -5.00 -5.47
C VAL A 28 13.82 -6.14 -6.43
N VAL A 29 12.92 -7.03 -5.99
CA VAL A 29 12.30 -8.04 -6.86
C VAL A 29 10.84 -7.66 -7.08
N VAL A 30 10.51 -7.15 -8.27
CA VAL A 30 9.13 -6.80 -8.63
C VAL A 30 8.47 -7.99 -9.32
N SER A 31 7.27 -8.35 -8.87
CA SER A 31 6.47 -9.40 -9.48
C SER A 31 5.02 -8.98 -9.68
N ASN A 32 4.33 -9.64 -10.61
CA ASN A 32 2.90 -9.51 -10.82
C ASN A 32 2.31 -10.84 -11.32
N SER A 33 0.99 -10.89 -11.52
CA SER A 33 0.28 -12.07 -12.00
C SER A 33 0.41 -12.33 -13.51
N ARG A 34 0.94 -11.36 -14.27
CA ARG A 34 1.06 -11.40 -15.74
C ARG A 34 2.41 -11.95 -16.20
N GLY A 35 3.36 -12.09 -15.27
CA GLY A 35 4.69 -12.66 -15.49
C GLY A 35 5.79 -11.60 -15.65
N PRO A 36 7.06 -11.99 -15.40
CA PRO A 36 8.20 -11.07 -15.36
C PRO A 36 8.37 -10.25 -16.65
N ASP A 37 8.10 -10.82 -17.81
CA ASP A 37 8.27 -10.17 -19.11
C ASP A 37 7.43 -8.88 -19.26
N THR A 38 6.33 -8.77 -18.51
CA THR A 38 5.47 -7.57 -18.51
C THR A 38 6.02 -6.41 -17.70
N LEU A 39 7.14 -6.62 -16.99
CA LEU A 39 7.75 -5.63 -16.09
C LEU A 39 9.02 -5.00 -16.66
N SER A 40 9.39 -5.33 -17.90
CA SER A 40 10.63 -4.84 -18.54
C SER A 40 10.77 -3.32 -18.46
N ALA A 41 9.75 -2.57 -18.88
CA ALA A 41 9.78 -1.11 -18.84
C ALA A 41 9.98 -0.54 -17.43
N LEU A 42 9.38 -1.15 -16.40
CA LEU A 42 9.55 -0.71 -15.02
C LEU A 42 10.95 -1.03 -14.51
N VAL A 43 11.48 -2.21 -14.82
CA VAL A 43 12.84 -2.60 -14.42
C VAL A 43 13.89 -1.76 -15.13
N ASP A 44 13.71 -1.46 -16.42
CA ASP A 44 14.59 -0.57 -17.17
C ASP A 44 14.63 0.84 -16.57
N GLU A 45 13.48 1.34 -16.10
CA GLU A 45 13.39 2.62 -15.38
C GLU A 45 14.13 2.59 -14.03
N LEU A 46 13.98 1.50 -13.27
CA LEU A 46 14.57 1.34 -11.93
C LEU A 46 16.08 1.05 -11.97
N GLY A 47 16.58 0.48 -13.06
CA GLY A 47 18.00 0.19 -13.24
C GLY A 47 18.49 -1.05 -12.49
N LEU A 48 19.80 -1.09 -12.19
CA LEU A 48 20.51 -2.32 -11.80
C LEU A 48 20.09 -2.92 -10.45
N GLN A 49 19.45 -2.13 -9.58
CA GLN A 49 18.98 -2.58 -8.28
C GLN A 49 17.58 -3.21 -8.32
N ALA A 50 16.95 -3.26 -9.50
CA ALA A 50 15.66 -3.92 -9.67
C ALA A 50 15.76 -5.08 -10.66
N ARG A 51 15.00 -6.13 -10.40
CA ARG A 51 14.72 -7.18 -11.38
C ARG A 51 13.25 -7.56 -11.38
N ALA A 52 12.78 -8.01 -12.53
CA ALA A 52 11.49 -8.67 -12.64
C ALA A 52 11.62 -10.10 -12.14
N GLY A 53 10.60 -10.59 -11.45
CA GLY A 53 10.55 -11.96 -10.96
C GLY A 53 9.12 -12.49 -10.83
N THR A 54 9.03 -13.76 -10.49
CA THR A 54 7.74 -14.37 -10.13
C THR A 54 7.35 -14.00 -8.68
N PRO A 55 6.07 -14.15 -8.28
CA PRO A 55 5.69 -13.97 -6.88
C PRO A 55 6.49 -14.86 -5.91
N ALA A 56 6.86 -16.06 -6.32
CA ALA A 56 7.71 -16.97 -5.55
C ALA A 56 9.12 -16.40 -5.35
N GLU A 57 9.74 -15.87 -6.41
CA GLU A 57 11.05 -15.23 -6.33
C GLU A 57 11.02 -13.93 -5.51
N ALA A 58 9.90 -13.18 -5.56
CA ALA A 58 9.72 -12.01 -4.70
C ALA A 58 9.59 -12.42 -3.23
N ALA A 59 8.94 -13.55 -2.94
CA ALA A 59 8.78 -14.09 -1.58
C ALA A 59 10.10 -14.54 -0.93
N GLU A 60 11.17 -14.73 -1.71
CA GLU A 60 12.49 -15.08 -1.17
C GLU A 60 13.18 -13.91 -0.45
N ALA A 61 12.78 -12.66 -0.75
CA ALA A 61 13.36 -11.44 -0.18
C ALA A 61 13.22 -11.35 1.36
N ASP A 62 13.95 -10.41 1.97
CA ASP A 62 13.98 -10.25 3.43
C ASP A 62 12.63 -9.77 3.98
N LEU A 63 12.00 -8.84 3.26
CA LEU A 63 10.73 -8.22 3.60
C LEU A 63 9.84 -8.15 2.37
N ILE A 64 8.56 -8.51 2.52
CA ILE A 64 7.64 -8.68 1.39
C ILE A 64 6.55 -7.62 1.45
N VAL A 65 6.26 -6.97 0.32
CA VAL A 65 5.10 -6.09 0.14
C VAL A 65 4.06 -6.80 -0.72
N ALA A 66 2.87 -7.03 -0.17
CA ALA A 66 1.70 -7.49 -0.90
C ALA A 66 0.87 -6.28 -1.38
N ALA A 67 1.18 -5.80 -2.59
CA ALA A 67 0.54 -4.66 -3.23
C ALA A 67 -0.51 -5.09 -4.28
N ILE A 68 -1.48 -5.89 -3.83
CA ILE A 68 -2.54 -6.47 -4.67
C ILE A 68 -3.94 -5.99 -4.24
N PRO A 69 -4.95 -6.06 -5.12
CA PRO A 69 -6.35 -5.93 -4.74
C PRO A 69 -6.74 -6.94 -3.64
N LEU A 70 -7.68 -6.57 -2.76
CA LEU A 70 -8.09 -7.46 -1.68
C LEU A 70 -8.71 -8.76 -2.22
N ASN A 71 -9.46 -8.75 -3.32
CA ASN A 71 -9.99 -10.00 -3.89
C ASN A 71 -8.93 -11.02 -4.34
N ALA A 72 -7.66 -10.60 -4.48
CA ALA A 72 -6.56 -11.44 -4.91
C ALA A 72 -5.74 -12.02 -3.74
N TYR A 73 -6.05 -11.70 -2.47
CA TYR A 73 -5.22 -12.12 -1.33
C TYR A 73 -5.01 -13.63 -1.21
N ARG A 74 -5.98 -14.43 -1.67
CA ARG A 74 -5.89 -15.90 -1.66
C ARG A 74 -4.89 -16.46 -2.69
N LEU A 75 -4.40 -15.63 -3.61
CA LEU A 75 -3.35 -15.98 -4.56
C LEU A 75 -1.95 -15.86 -3.95
N LEU A 76 -1.81 -15.20 -2.80
CA LEU A 76 -0.56 -15.22 -2.03
C LEU A 76 -0.30 -16.66 -1.56
N SER A 77 0.91 -17.17 -1.78
CA SER A 77 1.28 -18.53 -1.38
C SER A 77 1.58 -18.59 0.12
N PRO A 78 0.79 -19.30 0.95
CA PRO A 78 1.09 -19.43 2.37
C PRO A 78 2.42 -20.17 2.62
N ALA A 79 2.75 -21.12 1.75
CA ALA A 79 3.97 -21.92 1.89
C ALA A 79 5.25 -21.09 1.62
N GLU A 80 5.24 -20.24 0.60
CA GLU A 80 6.40 -19.41 0.24
C GLU A 80 6.59 -18.24 1.22
N LEU A 81 5.51 -17.76 1.83
CA LEU A 81 5.52 -16.64 2.77
C LEU A 81 5.60 -17.09 4.24
N ALA A 82 5.67 -18.40 4.53
CA ALA A 82 5.76 -18.90 5.90
C ALA A 82 6.99 -18.31 6.63
N GLY A 83 6.78 -17.79 7.83
CA GLY A 83 7.78 -17.11 8.67
C GLY A 83 8.17 -15.70 8.20
N LYS A 84 7.76 -15.25 7.01
CA LYS A 84 8.10 -13.93 6.47
C LYS A 84 7.26 -12.83 7.12
N THR A 85 7.84 -11.64 7.22
CA THR A 85 7.06 -10.42 7.46
C THR A 85 6.46 -9.96 6.13
N VAL A 86 5.14 -9.80 6.10
CA VAL A 86 4.39 -9.40 4.90
C VAL A 86 3.66 -8.09 5.17
N ILE A 87 4.07 -7.04 4.45
CA ILE A 87 3.43 -5.74 4.46
C ILE A 87 2.20 -5.79 3.57
N ASP A 88 1.03 -5.74 4.20
CA ASP A 88 -0.27 -5.70 3.51
C ASP A 88 -0.68 -4.25 3.23
N THR A 89 -0.78 -3.89 1.95
CA THR A 89 -1.23 -2.56 1.51
C THR A 89 -2.71 -2.56 1.10
N THR A 90 -3.44 -3.66 1.31
CA THR A 90 -4.80 -3.82 0.79
C THR A 90 -5.79 -2.89 1.47
N ASN A 91 -6.84 -2.58 0.71
CA ASN A 91 -8.03 -1.88 1.18
C ASN A 91 -9.25 -2.57 0.57
N TYR A 92 -10.36 -2.63 1.32
CA TYR A 92 -11.61 -3.21 0.83
C TYR A 92 -12.40 -2.18 0.02
N TYR A 93 -12.70 -2.52 -1.23
CA TYR A 93 -13.54 -1.76 -2.15
C TYR A 93 -14.59 -2.69 -2.77
N PRO A 94 -15.84 -2.72 -2.27
CA PRO A 94 -16.87 -3.64 -2.74
C PRO A 94 -17.09 -3.69 -4.25
N GLN A 95 -16.90 -2.57 -4.95
CA GLN A 95 -17.03 -2.49 -6.42
C GLN A 95 -15.94 -3.29 -7.15
N ARG A 96 -14.75 -3.39 -6.57
CA ARG A 96 -13.60 -4.11 -7.13
C ARG A 96 -13.53 -5.53 -6.56
N ASP A 97 -13.72 -5.66 -5.25
CA ASP A 97 -13.41 -6.87 -4.50
C ASP A 97 -14.59 -7.85 -4.40
N GLY A 98 -15.78 -7.42 -4.83
CA GLY A 98 -17.03 -8.09 -4.51
C GLY A 98 -17.43 -7.87 -3.05
N ARG A 99 -18.63 -8.30 -2.67
CA ARG A 99 -19.11 -8.18 -1.29
C ARG A 99 -18.52 -9.30 -0.43
N ILE A 100 -17.84 -8.92 0.66
CA ILE A 100 -17.28 -9.84 1.64
C ILE A 100 -18.11 -9.69 2.93
N PRO A 101 -18.99 -10.66 3.28
CA PRO A 101 -19.97 -10.51 4.35
C PRO A 101 -19.38 -10.09 5.71
N GLU A 102 -18.26 -10.68 6.10
CA GLU A 102 -17.61 -10.39 7.38
C GLU A 102 -17.04 -8.96 7.46
N LEU A 103 -16.61 -8.39 6.33
CA LEU A 103 -16.19 -6.98 6.27
C LEU A 103 -17.41 -6.06 6.22
N ASP A 104 -18.43 -6.43 5.46
CA ASP A 104 -19.70 -5.69 5.38
C ASP A 104 -20.38 -5.56 6.76
N ALA A 105 -20.27 -6.61 7.58
CA ALA A 105 -20.78 -6.67 8.95
C ALA A 105 -19.82 -6.06 10.00
N ALA A 106 -18.65 -5.56 9.59
CA ALA A 106 -17.60 -5.07 10.48
C ALA A 106 -17.18 -6.10 11.56
N GLU A 107 -17.17 -7.38 11.21
CA GLU A 107 -16.73 -8.47 12.09
C GLU A 107 -15.22 -8.71 11.99
N SER A 108 -14.59 -8.28 10.88
CA SER A 108 -13.14 -8.36 10.64
C SER A 108 -12.61 -7.08 9.99
N THR A 109 -11.29 -7.02 9.83
CA THR A 109 -10.56 -6.03 9.02
C THR A 109 -10.01 -6.69 7.76
N SER A 110 -9.64 -5.91 6.73
CA SER A 110 -9.11 -6.50 5.48
C SER A 110 -7.83 -7.29 5.74
N SER A 111 -6.93 -6.74 6.57
CA SER A 111 -5.65 -7.34 6.89
C SER A 111 -5.76 -8.54 7.83
N ALA A 112 -6.80 -8.61 8.67
CA ALA A 112 -7.10 -9.83 9.43
C ALA A 112 -7.51 -10.99 8.51
N LEU A 113 -8.17 -10.74 7.37
CA LEU A 113 -8.43 -11.79 6.37
C LEU A 113 -7.12 -12.31 5.76
N VAL A 114 -6.20 -11.39 5.45
CA VAL A 114 -4.87 -11.72 4.89
C VAL A 114 -4.07 -12.55 5.88
N GLN A 115 -4.01 -12.15 7.16
CA GLN A 115 -3.31 -12.89 8.22
C GLN A 115 -3.89 -14.30 8.43
N ARG A 116 -5.23 -14.48 8.34
CA ARG A 116 -5.83 -15.82 8.44
C ARG A 116 -5.46 -16.73 7.27
N HIS A 117 -5.25 -16.17 6.08
CA HIS A 117 -4.79 -16.94 4.91
C HIS A 117 -3.30 -17.24 4.99
N LEU A 118 -2.51 -16.28 5.48
CA LEU A 118 -1.08 -16.40 5.72
C LEU A 118 -0.80 -16.71 7.20
N SER A 119 -1.39 -17.80 7.71
CA SER A 119 -1.40 -18.12 9.15
C SER A 119 0.00 -18.28 9.76
N ASP A 120 0.98 -18.65 8.95
CA ASP A 120 2.37 -18.85 9.37
C ASP A 120 3.26 -17.63 9.06
N SER A 121 2.71 -16.54 8.51
CA SER A 121 3.41 -15.28 8.25
C SER A 121 3.10 -14.22 9.31
N ARG A 122 3.90 -13.15 9.32
CA ARG A 122 3.74 -12.00 10.22
C ARG A 122 3.20 -10.81 9.42
N VAL A 123 1.88 -10.65 9.36
CA VAL A 123 1.25 -9.60 8.54
C VAL A 123 1.25 -8.25 9.28
N VAL A 124 1.68 -7.20 8.59
CA VAL A 124 1.63 -5.82 9.07
C VAL A 124 0.93 -4.96 8.01
N LYS A 125 -0.14 -4.27 8.40
CA LYS A 125 -0.80 -3.29 7.53
C LYS A 125 0.02 -2.00 7.51
N ALA A 126 0.42 -1.55 6.32
CA ALA A 126 1.08 -0.25 6.11
C ALA A 126 0.84 0.25 4.68
N PHE A 127 1.17 1.52 4.41
CA PHE A 127 0.99 2.21 3.11
C PHE A 127 -0.44 2.29 2.57
N ASN A 128 -1.40 1.65 3.24
CA ASN A 128 -2.78 1.55 2.76
C ASN A 128 -3.51 2.91 2.78
N ASN A 129 -3.07 3.85 3.62
CA ASN A 129 -3.77 5.10 3.91
C ASN A 129 -3.30 6.30 3.06
N ILE A 130 -2.34 6.10 2.17
CA ILE A 130 -1.75 7.15 1.33
C ILE A 130 -1.85 6.75 -0.14
N ASP A 131 -2.11 7.71 -1.03
CA ASP A 131 -2.11 7.43 -2.47
C ASP A 131 -0.69 7.39 -3.04
N PHE A 132 -0.51 6.69 -4.16
CA PHE A 132 0.81 6.49 -4.78
C PHE A 132 1.54 7.80 -5.12
N ARG A 133 0.82 8.89 -5.43
CA ARG A 133 1.45 10.16 -5.83
C ARG A 133 2.00 10.86 -4.60
N ARG A 134 1.24 10.94 -3.51
CA ARG A 134 1.72 11.48 -2.22
C ARG A 134 2.81 10.59 -1.64
N LEU A 135 2.68 9.27 -1.77
CA LEU A 135 3.73 8.32 -1.39
C LEU A 135 5.07 8.61 -2.08
N LEU A 136 5.06 8.98 -3.36
CA LEU A 136 6.28 9.33 -4.09
C LEU A 136 6.80 10.75 -3.80
N THR A 137 5.96 11.66 -3.30
CA THR A 137 6.29 13.10 -3.28
C THR A 137 6.44 13.69 -1.88
N LEU A 138 6.01 12.96 -0.84
CA LEU A 138 6.12 13.38 0.56
C LEU A 138 7.29 12.75 1.31
N THR A 139 8.18 12.04 0.61
CA THR A 139 9.38 11.45 1.20
C THR A 139 10.32 12.56 1.65
N LEU A 140 10.84 12.43 2.88
CA LEU A 140 11.89 13.30 3.40
C LEU A 140 12.93 12.47 4.15
N PRO A 141 14.22 12.85 4.10
CA PRO A 141 15.27 12.16 4.82
C PRO A 141 15.00 12.08 6.33
N PHE A 142 15.68 11.11 6.97
CA PHE A 142 15.65 10.94 8.42
C PHE A 142 15.85 12.26 9.18
N GLY A 143 15.02 12.50 10.19
CA GLY A 143 15.11 13.68 11.06
C GLY A 143 14.61 15.00 10.44
N ALA A 144 14.08 15.00 9.22
CA ALA A 144 13.45 16.18 8.65
C ALA A 144 12.23 16.63 9.49
N PRO A 145 12.12 17.91 9.91
CA PRO A 145 11.05 18.36 10.81
C PRO A 145 9.61 18.19 10.28
N ALA A 146 9.45 18.12 8.96
CA ALA A 146 8.16 18.03 8.29
C ALA A 146 7.94 16.66 7.63
N ARG A 147 8.51 15.59 8.20
CA ARG A 147 8.37 14.24 7.68
C ARG A 147 6.95 13.71 7.89
N SER A 148 6.43 13.02 6.88
CA SER A 148 5.12 12.39 6.97
C SER A 148 5.21 11.08 7.74
N ALA A 149 4.23 10.81 8.59
CA ALA A 149 4.07 9.54 9.26
C ALA A 149 2.97 8.71 8.57
N LEU A 150 3.12 7.39 8.57
CA LEU A 150 2.11 6.43 8.13
C LEU A 150 1.71 5.51 9.30
N PRO A 151 0.42 5.17 9.46
CA PRO A 151 -0.03 4.20 10.45
C PRO A 151 0.46 2.79 10.11
N ILE A 152 0.86 2.04 11.14
CA ILE A 152 1.14 0.60 11.04
C ILE A 152 0.29 -0.18 12.06
N ALA A 153 -0.18 -1.35 11.66
CA ALA A 153 -0.94 -2.26 12.52
C ALA A 153 -0.46 -3.70 12.31
N GLY A 154 -0.25 -4.45 13.38
CA GLY A 154 0.30 -5.80 13.30
C GLY A 154 0.34 -6.45 14.69
N ASP A 155 0.21 -7.77 14.72
CA ASP A 155 0.07 -8.52 15.98
C ASP A 155 1.42 -8.84 16.63
N GLU A 156 2.52 -8.80 15.85
CA GLU A 156 3.88 -9.04 16.33
C GLU A 156 4.73 -7.76 16.36
N ALA A 157 5.33 -7.48 17.52
CA ALA A 157 6.16 -6.29 17.71
C ALA A 157 7.43 -6.28 16.84
N ALA A 158 8.06 -7.45 16.65
CA ALA A 158 9.26 -7.57 15.81
C ALA A 158 8.96 -7.25 14.34
N ALA A 159 7.85 -7.79 13.80
CA ALA A 159 7.41 -7.48 12.44
C ALA A 159 7.08 -6.00 12.27
N LYS A 160 6.38 -5.39 13.25
CA LYS A 160 6.14 -3.93 13.22
C LYS A 160 7.41 -3.10 13.24
N ALA A 161 8.44 -3.54 13.97
CA ALA A 161 9.74 -2.88 13.98
C ALA A 161 10.43 -2.96 12.61
N GLU A 162 10.45 -4.13 11.97
CA GLU A 162 10.99 -4.29 10.60
C GLU A 162 10.30 -3.34 9.60
N VAL A 163 8.97 -3.18 9.71
CA VAL A 163 8.20 -2.27 8.84
C VAL A 163 8.44 -0.80 9.18
N ALA A 164 8.61 -0.47 10.46
CA ALA A 164 8.97 0.88 10.88
C ALA A 164 10.36 1.28 10.35
N ASP A 165 11.33 0.36 10.38
CA ASP A 165 12.67 0.57 9.81
C ASP A 165 12.59 0.76 8.29
N LEU A 166 11.74 0.01 7.58
CA LEU A 166 11.51 0.24 6.15
C LEU A 166 10.90 1.63 5.90
N LEU A 167 9.84 2.01 6.63
CA LEU A 167 9.26 3.36 6.53
C LEU A 167 10.34 4.44 6.75
N ASP A 168 11.20 4.22 7.75
CA ASP A 168 12.29 5.11 8.07
C ASP A 168 13.31 5.25 6.93
N LEU A 169 13.61 4.14 6.25
CA LEU A 169 14.48 4.14 5.08
C LEU A 169 13.82 4.82 3.87
N LEU A 170 12.51 4.64 3.67
CA LEU A 170 11.75 5.20 2.54
C LEU A 170 11.30 6.66 2.73
N GLY A 171 11.73 7.32 3.81
CA GLY A 171 11.44 8.73 4.04
C GLY A 171 10.13 9.04 4.76
N TYR A 172 9.56 8.06 5.48
CA TYR A 172 8.39 8.20 6.36
C TYR A 172 8.68 7.86 7.82
N ASP A 173 7.94 8.47 8.75
CA ASP A 173 7.84 8.00 10.13
C ASP A 173 6.75 6.91 10.25
N ALA A 174 6.83 6.05 11.26
CA ALA A 174 5.80 5.07 11.57
C ALA A 174 4.97 5.50 12.78
N THR A 175 3.65 5.31 12.74
CA THR A 175 2.76 5.45 13.90
C THR A 175 2.08 4.10 14.16
N ASP A 176 2.48 3.42 15.23
CA ASP A 176 1.83 2.17 15.63
C ASP A 176 0.41 2.45 16.16
N ILE A 177 -0.59 1.86 15.49
CA ILE A 177 -2.01 2.01 15.83
C ILE A 177 -2.60 0.73 16.45
N GLY A 178 -1.77 -0.26 16.76
CA GLY A 178 -2.16 -1.48 17.48
C GLY A 178 -2.05 -2.76 16.66
N THR A 179 -3.04 -3.63 16.84
CA THR A 179 -3.13 -4.98 16.27
C THR A 179 -3.80 -4.96 14.88
N LEU A 180 -3.83 -6.08 14.17
CA LEU A 180 -4.61 -6.18 12.92
C LEU A 180 -6.12 -6.00 13.14
N ALA A 181 -6.61 -6.26 14.35
CA ALA A 181 -7.99 -5.93 14.73
C ALA A 181 -8.22 -4.42 14.87
N ASP A 182 -7.17 -3.64 15.09
CA ASP A 182 -7.21 -2.17 15.17
C ASP A 182 -7.02 -1.48 13.82
N SER A 183 -6.60 -2.24 12.80
CA SER A 183 -6.19 -1.74 11.49
C SER A 183 -7.31 -1.08 10.67
N TRP A 184 -8.58 -1.30 11.03
CA TRP A 184 -9.71 -0.57 10.43
C TRP A 184 -9.61 0.94 10.62
N ARG A 185 -8.86 1.43 11.64
CA ARG A 185 -8.67 2.86 11.90
C ARG A 185 -7.91 3.59 10.78
N SER A 186 -7.24 2.86 9.89
CA SER A 186 -6.58 3.39 8.70
C SER A 186 -7.22 2.96 7.38
N GLU A 187 -8.36 2.26 7.41
CA GLU A 187 -9.06 1.76 6.21
C GLU A 187 -9.93 2.86 5.54
N PRO A 188 -10.40 2.65 4.30
CA PRO A 188 -11.23 3.63 3.60
C PRO A 188 -12.44 4.08 4.42
N GLY A 189 -12.72 5.39 4.37
CA GLY A 189 -13.80 6.02 5.13
C GLY A 189 -13.40 6.53 6.52
N THR A 190 -12.16 6.26 6.96
CA THR A 190 -11.62 6.81 8.21
C THR A 190 -10.91 8.15 8.04
N PRO A 191 -10.75 8.95 9.11
CA PRO A 191 -10.15 10.29 9.02
C PRO A 191 -8.70 10.32 8.53
N VAL A 192 -7.93 9.24 8.74
CA VAL A 192 -6.51 9.17 8.34
C VAL A 192 -6.31 8.72 6.88
N TYR A 193 -7.38 8.22 6.24
CA TYR A 193 -7.33 7.64 4.90
C TYR A 193 -7.29 8.71 3.81
N CYS A 194 -6.13 8.82 3.14
CA CYS A 194 -5.75 9.71 2.04
C CYS A 194 -5.85 11.22 2.32
N LEU A 195 -7.02 11.69 2.75
CA LEU A 195 -7.37 13.11 2.85
C LEU A 195 -6.38 13.98 3.64
N PRO A 196 -5.79 13.55 4.77
CA PRO A 196 -4.85 14.39 5.50
C PRO A 196 -3.59 14.76 4.71
N TYR A 197 -3.22 13.94 3.72
CA TYR A 197 -2.04 14.16 2.87
C TYR A 197 -2.33 15.10 1.70
N PHE A 198 -3.54 15.66 1.62
CA PHE A 198 -3.94 16.67 0.65
C PHE A 198 -4.12 18.03 1.35
N PRO A 199 -3.90 19.15 0.64
CA PRO A 199 -4.17 20.50 1.16
C PRO A 199 -5.66 20.81 1.27
N GLY A 200 -6.52 19.96 0.72
CA GLY A 200 -7.96 20.13 0.73
C GLY A 200 -8.67 18.98 0.02
N ARG A 201 -10.00 19.09 -0.09
CA ARG A 201 -10.82 18.12 -0.83
C ARG A 201 -10.76 18.39 -2.33
N ALA A 202 -10.99 17.34 -3.10
CA ALA A 202 -11.21 17.46 -4.53
C ALA A 202 -12.38 18.43 -4.81
N PRO A 203 -12.30 19.26 -5.85
CA PRO A 203 -13.41 20.12 -6.24
C PRO A 203 -14.63 19.28 -6.65
N GLU A 204 -15.81 19.70 -6.19
CA GLU A 204 -17.06 19.01 -6.50
C GLU A 204 -17.62 19.45 -7.86
N GLY A 205 -18.32 18.55 -8.56
CA GLY A 205 -19.01 18.87 -9.81
C GLY A 205 -18.10 19.09 -11.02
N VAL A 206 -16.81 18.73 -10.93
CA VAL A 206 -15.85 18.84 -12.04
C VAL A 206 -15.86 17.60 -12.94
N SER A 207 -15.36 17.74 -14.16
CA SER A 207 -15.20 16.62 -15.09
C SER A 207 -14.14 15.61 -14.61
N PRO A 208 -14.18 14.34 -15.08
CA PRO A 208 -13.15 13.36 -14.75
C PRO A 208 -11.72 13.81 -15.09
N HIS A 209 -11.54 14.56 -16.18
CA HIS A 209 -10.24 15.12 -16.58
C HIS A 209 -9.76 16.21 -15.62
N GLU A 210 -10.66 17.07 -15.12
CA GLU A 210 -10.32 18.06 -14.10
C GLU A 210 -10.01 17.42 -12.75
N ALA A 211 -10.77 16.40 -12.35
CA ALA A 211 -10.49 15.62 -11.15
C ALA A 211 -9.11 14.92 -11.25
N PHE A 212 -8.80 14.34 -12.41
CA PHE A 212 -7.49 13.76 -12.70
C PHE A 212 -6.37 14.78 -12.56
N ARG A 213 -6.47 15.93 -13.25
CA ARG A 213 -5.45 16.99 -13.13
C ARG A 213 -5.29 17.48 -11.70
N TRP A 214 -6.39 17.75 -11.00
CA TRP A 214 -6.35 18.15 -9.60
C TRP A 214 -5.59 17.12 -8.76
N PHE A 215 -5.87 15.82 -8.94
CA PHE A 215 -5.20 14.78 -8.19
C PHE A 215 -3.68 14.80 -8.42
N PHE A 216 -3.22 14.85 -9.67
CA PHE A 216 -1.78 14.75 -10.00
C PHE A 216 -0.99 16.04 -9.75
N GLU A 217 -1.62 17.19 -9.92
CA GLU A 217 -0.98 18.52 -9.80
C GLU A 217 -1.03 19.06 -8.37
N THR A 218 -1.99 18.63 -7.55
CA THR A 218 -2.09 19.10 -6.16
C THR A 218 -0.91 18.58 -5.34
N PRO A 219 -0.12 19.46 -4.69
CA PRO A 219 1.00 19.01 -3.86
C PRO A 219 0.49 18.22 -2.64
N GLY A 220 1.33 17.32 -2.13
CA GLY A 220 1.05 16.66 -0.85
C GLY A 220 1.23 17.63 0.32
N VAL A 221 0.57 17.34 1.45
CA VAL A 221 0.81 18.02 2.73
C VAL A 221 1.36 16.99 3.72
N PRO A 222 2.49 17.29 4.40
CA PRO A 222 3.00 16.37 5.41
C PRO A 222 2.07 16.20 6.60
N VAL A 223 2.03 14.98 7.13
CA VAL A 223 1.18 14.62 8.28
C VAL A 223 2.06 14.05 9.38
N SER A 224 2.17 14.73 10.51
CA SER A 224 3.02 14.27 11.62
C SER A 224 2.50 12.99 12.28
N ALA A 225 3.37 12.26 12.97
CA ALA A 225 2.98 11.08 13.77
C ALA A 225 1.90 11.40 14.82
N SER A 226 2.00 12.55 15.48
CA SER A 226 0.95 13.01 16.43
C SER A 226 -0.39 13.20 15.73
N ARG A 227 -0.40 13.75 14.50
CA ARG A 227 -1.63 13.94 13.74
C ARG A 227 -2.21 12.61 13.26
N VAL A 228 -1.38 11.68 12.79
CA VAL A 228 -1.80 10.31 12.45
C VAL A 228 -2.46 9.66 13.66
N LYS A 229 -1.80 9.74 14.83
CA LYS A 229 -2.32 9.17 16.09
C LYS A 229 -3.64 9.80 16.50
N ASP A 230 -3.76 11.13 16.46
CA ASP A 230 -5.02 11.81 16.78
C ASP A 230 -6.15 11.37 15.87
N LEU A 231 -5.89 11.23 14.56
CA LEU A 231 -6.90 10.82 13.58
C LEU A 231 -7.35 9.37 13.78
N THR A 232 -6.43 8.48 14.17
CA THR A 232 -6.74 7.06 14.37
C THR A 232 -7.38 6.80 15.72
N ASP A 233 -6.92 7.45 16.80
CA ASP A 233 -7.53 7.36 18.13
C ASP A 233 -9.00 7.86 18.13
N ASN A 234 -9.31 8.87 17.30
CA ASN A 234 -10.65 9.44 17.17
C ASN A 234 -11.46 8.85 15.99
N ALA A 235 -10.94 7.82 15.31
CA ALA A 235 -11.69 7.15 14.26
C ALA A 235 -12.92 6.44 14.84
N VAL A 236 -14.06 6.57 14.17
CA VAL A 236 -15.28 5.83 14.50
C VAL A 236 -15.47 4.75 13.45
N ARG A 237 -15.68 3.51 13.89
CA ARG A 237 -15.85 2.38 12.97
C ARG A 237 -17.14 2.54 12.19
N VAL A 238 -17.02 2.73 10.88
CA VAL A 238 -18.11 2.76 9.91
C VAL A 238 -18.20 1.40 9.21
N PRO A 239 -19.30 1.08 8.48
CA PRO A 239 -19.33 -0.08 7.61
C PRO A 239 -18.11 -0.09 6.68
N ALA A 240 -17.39 -1.21 6.63
CA ALA A 240 -16.16 -1.29 5.85
C ALA A 240 -16.47 -1.17 4.35
N GLY A 241 -15.50 -0.63 3.61
CA GLY A 241 -15.59 -0.51 2.16
C GLY A 241 -15.46 0.93 1.69
N GLY A 242 -14.42 1.19 0.90
CA GLY A 242 -14.27 2.45 0.20
C GLY A 242 -15.19 2.52 -1.02
N LYS A 243 -15.32 3.72 -1.58
CA LYS A 243 -15.87 3.92 -2.93
C LYS A 243 -14.76 4.50 -3.79
N LEU A 244 -14.45 3.82 -4.89
CA LEU A 244 -13.61 4.41 -5.94
C LEU A 244 -14.43 5.52 -6.60
N SER A 245 -13.82 6.68 -6.79
CA SER A 245 -14.32 7.69 -7.73
C SER A 245 -14.25 7.16 -9.16
N ASP A 246 -14.98 7.77 -10.09
CA ASP A 246 -14.92 7.40 -11.51
C ASP A 246 -13.49 7.53 -12.08
N ALA A 247 -12.71 8.50 -11.59
CA ALA A 247 -11.32 8.67 -11.96
C ALA A 247 -10.42 7.55 -11.39
N GLU A 248 -10.61 7.15 -10.13
CA GLU A 248 -9.88 6.03 -9.52
C GLU A 248 -10.30 4.68 -10.11
N ALA A 249 -11.58 4.51 -10.46
CA ALA A 249 -12.07 3.33 -11.16
C ALA A 249 -11.50 3.27 -12.58
N ALA A 250 -11.39 4.40 -13.29
CA ALA A 250 -10.72 4.48 -14.57
C ALA A 250 -9.22 4.15 -14.45
N LEU A 251 -8.51 4.73 -13.48
CA LEU A 251 -7.09 4.44 -13.19
C LEU A 251 -6.87 2.96 -12.81
N ALA A 252 -7.72 2.39 -11.96
CA ALA A 252 -7.68 0.97 -11.60
C ALA A 252 -8.05 0.06 -12.78
N GLY A 253 -8.95 0.52 -13.66
CA GLY A 253 -9.33 -0.16 -14.90
C GLY A 253 -8.25 -0.09 -15.98
N PHE A 254 -7.43 0.97 -16.03
CA PHE A 254 -6.26 1.08 -16.90
C PHE A 254 -5.22 0.01 -16.57
N ASP A 255 -5.03 -0.32 -15.29
CA ASP A 255 -4.14 -1.41 -14.85
C ASP A 255 -4.72 -2.81 -15.18
N ALA A 256 -6.05 -2.94 -15.29
CA ALA A 256 -6.73 -4.18 -15.67
C ALA A 256 -6.86 -4.39 -17.20
N MET A 257 -6.72 -3.33 -18.01
CA MET A 257 -6.93 -3.36 -19.48
C MET A 257 -5.67 -3.49 -20.33
N GLN A 258 -4.46 -3.59 -19.78
CA GLN A 258 -3.31 -3.99 -20.60
C GLN A 258 -3.17 -5.52 -20.57
N PRO A 259 -3.70 -6.17 -21.61
CA PRO A 259 -2.81 -6.70 -22.64
C PRO A 259 -3.23 -6.32 -24.07
N SER A 260 -2.22 -6.29 -24.95
CA SER A 260 -2.24 -6.15 -26.41
C SER A 260 -2.38 -4.74 -26.99
N GLY A 261 -1.22 -4.17 -27.33
CA GLY A 261 -0.96 -3.56 -28.64
C GLY A 261 -1.62 -2.21 -28.95
N LEU A 262 -0.76 -1.27 -29.32
CA LEU A 262 -0.92 -0.06 -30.16
C LEU A 262 -0.18 1.08 -29.45
N ALA A 263 0.69 1.86 -30.05
CA ALA A 263 1.42 1.85 -31.33
C ALA A 263 2.46 2.98 -31.19
#